data_AF-A0A2C9LN12-F1
#
_entry.id   AF-A0A2C9LN12-F1
#
_cell.length_a   1.000
_cell.length_b   1.000
_cell.length_c   1.000
_cell.angle_alpha   90.00
_cell.angle_beta   90.00
_cell.angle_gamma   90.00
#
_symmetry.space_group_name_H-M   'P 1'
#
loop_
_entity.id
_entity.type
_entity.pdbx_description
1 polymer ?
#
loop_
_entity_poly.entity_id
_entity_poly.type
_entity_poly.pdbx_seq_one_letter_code
_entity_poly.pdbx_strand_id
1 'polypeptide(L)'
;MKFKGFMIQARSNTDSATSVGTFTATDYTRNACTSSKALVHNSAIEKSQLTFKWMAPSTASGNVTFWVTFVEDEDVFWVATKSSVLMDATNVNVTVENCTMNSNIVSNSAVRVGSYFTLMFVVVSSILISRY
;
A
#
# COMPACT_ATOMS: atom_id res chain seq x y z
N MET A 1 -19.75 2.90 -1.82
CA MET A 1 -19.53 1.86 -2.85
C MET A 1 -19.43 0.51 -2.15
N LYS A 2 -19.98 -0.55 -2.72
CA LYS A 2 -19.86 -1.92 -2.20
C LYS A 2 -19.27 -2.80 -3.29
N PHE A 3 -18.57 -3.86 -2.90
CA PHE A 3 -17.93 -4.80 -3.83
C PHE A 3 -17.94 -6.22 -3.26
N LYS A 4 -17.95 -7.22 -4.15
CA LYS A 4 -17.95 -8.65 -3.77
C LYS A 4 -16.61 -9.33 -4.01
N GLY A 5 -15.88 -8.89 -5.04
CA GLY A 5 -14.59 -9.45 -5.42
C GLY A 5 -13.55 -8.37 -5.62
N PHE A 6 -12.29 -8.69 -5.37
CA PHE A 6 -11.16 -7.81 -5.67
C PHE A 6 -9.87 -8.59 -5.93
N MET A 7 -8.90 -7.90 -6.54
CA MET A 7 -7.48 -8.23 -6.58
C MET A 7 -6.67 -6.96 -6.30
N ILE A 8 -5.62 -7.05 -5.48
CA ILE A 8 -4.68 -5.95 -5.22
C ILE A 8 -3.24 -6.40 -5.46
N GLN A 9 -2.45 -5.50 -6.04
CA GLN A 9 -1.01 -5.68 -6.25
C GLN A 9 -0.27 -4.37 -5.98
N ALA A 10 0.93 -4.46 -5.41
CA ALA A 10 1.87 -3.35 -5.33
C ALA A 10 2.82 -3.43 -6.51
N ARG A 11 2.97 -2.33 -7.27
CA ARG A 11 3.78 -2.28 -8.50
C ARG A 11 4.81 -1.16 -8.43
N SER A 12 5.96 -1.37 -9.06
CA SER A 12 6.97 -0.33 -9.20
C SER A 12 6.45 0.79 -10.11
N ASN A 13 6.81 2.03 -9.79
CA ASN A 13 6.54 3.18 -10.67
C ASN A 13 7.53 3.27 -11.84
N THR A 14 8.69 2.63 -11.75
CA THR A 14 9.67 2.60 -12.86
C THR A 14 9.37 1.48 -13.84
N ASP A 15 8.83 0.35 -13.36
CA ASP A 15 8.35 -0.75 -14.17
C ASP A 15 7.03 -1.31 -13.61
N SER A 16 5.92 -0.95 -14.25
CA SER A 16 4.58 -1.34 -13.81
C SER A 16 4.27 -2.83 -13.97
N ALA A 17 5.08 -3.60 -14.70
CA ALA A 17 4.96 -5.05 -14.77
C ALA A 17 5.58 -5.74 -13.52
N THR A 18 6.49 -5.05 -12.84
CA THR A 18 7.19 -5.57 -11.68
C THR A 18 6.38 -5.39 -10.40
N SER A 19 6.10 -6.51 -9.74
CA SER A 19 5.40 -6.54 -8.44
C SER A 19 6.37 -6.39 -7.27
N VAL A 20 6.01 -5.55 -6.30
CA VAL A 20 6.91 -5.12 -5.22
C VAL A 20 6.38 -5.52 -3.84
N GLY A 21 7.28 -5.97 -2.97
CA GLY A 21 6.91 -6.40 -1.61
C GLY A 21 6.10 -7.69 -1.57
N THR A 22 5.46 -7.96 -0.44
CA THR A 22 4.60 -9.14 -0.23
C THR A 22 3.41 -8.77 0.64
N PHE A 23 2.30 -9.47 0.44
CA PHE A 23 1.10 -9.32 1.24
C PHE A 23 0.94 -10.50 2.20
N THR A 24 0.32 -10.21 3.34
CA THR A 24 -0.14 -11.23 4.29
C THR A 24 -1.64 -11.33 4.23
N ALA A 25 -2.18 -12.54 3.99
CA ALA A 25 -3.61 -12.78 4.03
C ALA A 25 -4.18 -12.46 5.42
N THR A 26 -5.28 -11.73 5.41
CA THR A 26 -6.15 -11.41 6.54
C THR A 26 -7.58 -11.88 6.25
N ASP A 27 -8.51 -11.58 7.14
CA ASP A 27 -9.93 -11.87 6.94
C ASP A 27 -10.43 -11.43 5.57
N TYR A 28 -11.23 -12.29 4.96
CA TYR A 28 -11.81 -12.14 3.63
C TYR A 28 -10.84 -12.10 2.44
N THR A 29 -9.55 -12.34 2.68
CA THR A 29 -8.51 -12.30 1.65
C THR A 29 -7.78 -13.64 1.54
N ARG A 30 -7.16 -13.88 0.39
CA ARG A 30 -6.21 -14.97 0.17
C ARG A 30 -5.17 -14.54 -0.85
N ASN A 31 -4.03 -15.20 -0.89
CA ASN A 31 -2.99 -14.90 -1.88
C ASN A 31 -3.44 -15.38 -3.27
N ALA A 32 -3.27 -14.55 -4.30
CA ALA A 32 -3.68 -14.87 -5.67
C ALA A 32 -2.92 -16.09 -6.24
N CYS A 33 -1.69 -16.28 -5.77
CA CYS A 33 -0.76 -17.35 -6.12
C CYS A 33 0.14 -17.66 -4.90
N THR A 34 1.10 -18.57 -5.06
CA THR A 34 2.10 -18.92 -4.02
C THR A 34 3.09 -17.81 -3.68
N SER A 35 3.21 -16.77 -4.52
CA SER A 35 4.25 -15.74 -4.40
C SER A 35 3.94 -14.59 -3.42
N SER A 36 2.73 -14.55 -2.86
CA SER A 36 2.28 -13.47 -1.96
C SER A 36 2.39 -12.05 -2.55
N LYS A 37 2.52 -11.93 -3.88
CA LYS A 37 2.65 -10.65 -4.58
C LYS A 37 1.32 -9.93 -4.81
N ALA A 38 0.21 -10.65 -4.65
CA ALA A 38 -1.13 -10.13 -4.78
C ALA A 38 -2.09 -10.81 -3.80
N LEU A 39 -3.08 -10.06 -3.33
CA LEU A 39 -4.22 -10.60 -2.59
C LEU A 39 -5.46 -10.56 -3.46
N VAL A 40 -6.33 -11.55 -3.29
CA VAL A 40 -7.67 -11.63 -3.86
C VAL A 40 -8.68 -11.90 -2.76
N HIS A 41 -9.96 -11.66 -3.04
CA HIS A 41 -11.05 -12.06 -2.16
C HIS A 41 -11.06 -13.58 -1.91
N ASN A 42 -11.55 -14.04 -0.77
CA ASN A 42 -11.76 -15.47 -0.49
C ASN A 42 -13.24 -15.90 -0.48
N SER A 43 -14.16 -14.94 -0.57
CA SER A 43 -15.61 -15.14 -0.49
C SER A 43 -16.33 -13.99 -1.19
N ALA A 44 -17.51 -14.27 -1.73
CA ALA A 44 -18.37 -13.29 -2.41
C ALA A 44 -19.23 -12.44 -1.44
N ILE A 45 -18.93 -12.48 -0.13
CA ILE A 45 -19.60 -11.63 0.87
C ILE A 45 -19.42 -10.17 0.46
N GLU A 46 -20.50 -9.40 0.49
CA GLU A 46 -20.47 -7.98 0.17
C GLU A 46 -19.64 -7.19 1.19
N LYS A 47 -18.80 -6.28 0.70
CA LYS A 47 -17.88 -5.47 1.52
C LYS A 47 -17.96 -4.01 1.09
N SER A 48 -17.84 -3.10 2.05
CA SER A 48 -17.69 -1.66 1.79
C SER A 48 -16.26 -1.18 2.00
N GLN A 49 -15.48 -1.90 2.82
CA GLN A 49 -14.11 -1.54 3.19
C GLN A 49 -13.30 -2.79 3.54
N LEU A 50 -12.00 -2.76 3.22
CA LEU A 50 -11.02 -3.74 3.65
C LEU A 50 -9.70 -3.05 4.00
N THR A 51 -8.94 -3.68 4.90
CA THR A 51 -7.58 -3.26 5.23
C THR A 51 -6.62 -4.38 4.87
N PHE A 52 -5.51 -4.04 4.22
CA PHE A 52 -4.51 -5.01 3.77
C PHE A 52 -3.21 -4.88 4.56
N LYS A 53 -2.54 -6.01 4.80
CA LYS A 53 -1.18 -6.05 5.34
C LYS A 53 -0.19 -6.26 4.19
N TRP A 54 0.70 -5.29 4.01
CA TRP A 54 1.76 -5.32 2.99
C TRP A 54 3.12 -5.06 3.64
N MET A 55 4.11 -5.83 3.24
CA MET A 55 5.49 -5.73 3.66
C MET A 55 6.35 -5.29 2.48
N ALA A 56 7.08 -4.18 2.67
CA ALA A 56 8.05 -3.70 1.71
C ALA A 56 9.18 -4.73 1.50
N PRO A 57 9.78 -4.81 0.30
CA PRO A 57 10.95 -5.66 0.06
C PRO A 57 12.14 -5.18 0.90
N SER A 58 13.08 -6.10 1.19
CA SER A 58 14.29 -5.79 1.97
C SER A 58 15.23 -4.82 1.25
N THR A 59 15.20 -4.82 -0.09
CA THR A 59 15.96 -3.89 -0.93
C THR A 59 15.05 -2.79 -1.46
N ALA A 60 15.52 -1.54 -1.36
CA ALA A 60 14.89 -0.38 -1.96
C ALA A 60 14.49 -0.68 -3.41
N SER A 61 13.21 -0.53 -3.71
CA SER A 61 12.61 -0.83 -5.03
C SER A 61 12.04 0.43 -5.69
N GLY A 62 12.34 1.60 -5.12
CA GLY A 62 11.82 2.87 -5.56
C GLY A 62 10.35 3.07 -5.21
N ASN A 63 9.75 4.08 -5.81
CA ASN A 63 8.37 4.46 -5.55
C ASN A 63 7.39 3.35 -5.97
N VAL A 64 6.37 3.13 -5.16
CA VAL A 64 5.38 2.06 -5.34
C VAL A 64 3.98 2.66 -5.49
N THR A 65 3.17 2.07 -6.35
CA THR A 65 1.73 2.35 -6.43
C THR A 65 0.94 1.07 -6.22
N PHE A 66 -0.13 1.13 -5.42
CA PHE A 66 -1.05 0.01 -5.25
C PHE A 66 -2.15 0.07 -6.31
N TRP A 67 -2.38 -1.06 -6.96
CA TRP A 67 -3.37 -1.23 -8.01
C TRP A 67 -4.42 -2.20 -7.49
N VAL A 68 -5.68 -1.76 -7.46
CA VAL A 68 -6.82 -2.58 -7.05
C VAL A 68 -7.77 -2.70 -8.23
N THR A 69 -8.16 -3.91 -8.54
CA THR A 69 -9.34 -4.18 -9.37
C THR A 69 -10.41 -4.77 -8.49
N PHE A 70 -11.65 -4.31 -8.60
CA PHE A 70 -12.78 -4.87 -7.88
C PHE A 70 -14.02 -4.96 -8.75
N VAL A 71 -14.90 -5.88 -8.36
CA VAL A 71 -16.19 -6.14 -9.00
C VAL A 71 -17.27 -5.38 -8.23
N GLU A 72 -17.92 -4.42 -8.88
CA GLU A 72 -18.96 -3.58 -8.27
C GLU A 72 -20.33 -4.27 -8.32
N ASP A 73 -20.80 -4.69 -9.50
CA ASP A 73 -22.05 -5.45 -9.70
C ASP A 73 -22.08 -6.21 -11.05
N GLU A 74 -23.14 -6.97 -11.34
CA GLU A 74 -23.28 -7.83 -12.54
C GLU A 74 -23.07 -7.11 -13.89
N ASP A 75 -23.27 -5.79 -13.94
CA ASP A 75 -23.09 -4.98 -15.16
C ASP A 75 -21.70 -4.29 -15.25
N VAL A 76 -20.99 -4.13 -14.12
CA VAL A 76 -19.68 -3.46 -14.04
C VAL A 76 -18.65 -4.45 -13.51
N PHE A 77 -18.04 -5.16 -14.44
CA PHE A 77 -17.20 -6.30 -14.12
C PHE A 77 -15.88 -5.91 -13.44
N TRP A 78 -15.21 -4.81 -13.84
CA TRP A 78 -13.89 -4.45 -13.28
C TRP A 78 -13.62 -2.94 -13.26
N VAL A 79 -13.54 -2.36 -12.06
CA VAL A 79 -13.01 -0.99 -11.86
C VAL A 79 -11.55 -1.08 -11.42
N ALA A 80 -10.63 -0.48 -12.20
CA ALA A 80 -9.22 -0.39 -11.84
C ALA A 80 -8.92 0.95 -11.15
N THR A 81 -8.52 0.90 -9.88
CA THR A 81 -8.19 2.08 -9.06
C THR A 81 -6.73 2.02 -8.64
N LYS A 82 -6.06 3.18 -8.67
CA LYS A 82 -4.68 3.35 -8.20
C LYS A 82 -4.66 4.15 -6.91
N SER A 83 -3.78 3.78 -5.97
CA SER A 83 -3.50 4.59 -4.80
C SER A 83 -2.67 5.83 -5.16
N SER A 84 -2.50 6.73 -4.19
CA SER A 84 -1.37 7.66 -4.19
C SER A 84 -0.04 6.92 -4.21
N VAL A 85 1.02 7.60 -4.65
CA VAL A 85 2.37 7.04 -4.69
C VAL A 85 2.94 6.92 -3.29
N LEU A 86 3.44 5.72 -2.94
CA LEU A 86 4.25 5.48 -1.76
C LEU A 86 5.72 5.72 -2.12
N MET A 87 6.33 6.75 -1.53
CA MET A 87 7.71 7.11 -1.82
C MET A 87 8.70 6.23 -1.05
N ASP A 88 9.77 5.82 -1.73
CA ASP A 88 10.91 5.19 -1.08
C ASP A 88 11.76 6.27 -0.40
N ALA A 89 11.99 6.14 0.91
CA ALA A 89 12.73 7.11 1.71
C ALA A 89 14.25 6.99 1.53
N THR A 90 14.73 5.92 0.87
CA THR A 90 16.16 5.63 0.73
C THR A 90 16.92 6.63 -0.15
N ASN A 91 16.21 7.51 -0.86
CA ASN A 91 16.74 8.55 -1.74
C ASN A 91 16.49 9.99 -1.25
N VAL A 92 16.15 10.17 0.04
CA VAL A 92 16.29 11.48 0.66
C VAL A 92 17.76 11.66 1.03
N ASN A 93 18.52 12.35 0.17
CA ASN A 93 19.67 13.10 0.66
C ASN A 93 19.11 14.13 1.65
N VAL A 94 19.05 13.75 2.93
CA VAL A 94 18.77 14.67 4.01
C VAL A 94 19.91 15.67 3.97
N THR A 95 19.70 16.78 3.25
CA THR A 95 20.46 17.99 3.56
C THR A 95 20.04 18.30 4.98
N VAL A 96 21.01 18.18 5.88
CA VAL A 96 20.82 18.45 7.28
C VAL A 96 20.53 19.95 7.35
N GLU A 97 19.27 20.35 7.19
CA GLU A 97 18.86 21.63 7.73
C GLU A 97 19.03 21.51 9.23
N ASN A 98 19.85 22.42 9.73
CA ASN A 98 20.49 22.43 11.01
C ASN A 98 19.47 22.30 12.17
N CYS A 99 19.13 21.08 12.56
CA CYS A 99 18.80 20.82 13.95
C CYS A 99 20.14 20.83 14.68
N THR A 100 20.49 21.98 15.28
CA THR A 100 21.70 22.16 16.09
C THR A 100 21.84 21.03 17.11
N MET A 101 22.79 20.12 16.85
CA MET A 101 23.20 19.07 17.77
C MET A 101 24.18 19.68 18.77
N ASN A 102 23.75 19.90 20.02
CA ASN A 102 24.67 20.23 21.09
C ASN A 102 25.50 18.96 21.38
N SER A 103 26.79 19.02 21.07
CA SER A 103 27.72 17.90 21.16
C SER A 103 27.89 17.44 22.60
N ASN A 104 27.59 16.18 22.91
CA ASN A 104 28.34 15.38 23.88
C ASN A 104 27.89 13.91 23.86
N ILE A 105 28.87 13.02 24.05
CA ILE A 105 28.79 11.56 24.29
C ILE A 105 29.05 10.68 23.06
N VAL A 106 30.35 10.43 22.87
CA VAL A 106 31.03 9.12 22.73
C VAL A 106 30.26 8.00 22.03
N SER A 107 30.89 7.55 20.95
CA SER A 107 30.72 6.32 20.19
C SER A 107 30.22 5.09 20.97
N ASN A 108 29.33 4.36 20.28
CA ASN A 108 28.85 3.00 20.48
C ASN A 108 27.49 2.88 21.20
N SER A 109 26.41 2.77 20.43
CA SER A 109 25.12 2.23 20.89
C SER A 109 24.27 1.78 19.69
N ALA A 110 23.77 0.54 19.76
CA ALA A 110 22.92 -0.09 18.75
C ALA A 110 21.66 0.75 18.44
N VAL A 111 21.45 1.04 17.16
CA VAL A 111 20.25 1.73 16.67
C VAL A 111 19.09 0.74 16.70
N ARG A 112 18.20 0.86 17.68
CA ARG A 112 16.91 0.14 17.69
C ARG A 112 15.93 0.91 16.81
N VAL A 113 15.73 0.45 15.58
CA VAL A 113 14.73 1.03 14.68
C VAL A 113 13.34 0.60 15.17
N GLY A 114 12.62 1.54 15.77
CA GLY A 114 11.24 1.35 16.21
C GLY A 114 10.31 1.16 15.01
N SER A 115 9.48 0.12 15.07
CA SER A 115 8.43 -0.19 14.10
C SER A 115 7.34 0.89 14.13
N TYR A 116 7.24 1.73 13.11
CA TYR A 116 6.12 2.66 12.93
C TYR A 116 4.94 1.94 12.27
N PHE A 117 4.00 1.45 13.09
CA PHE A 117 2.71 0.92 12.63
C PHE A 117 1.77 2.10 12.37
N THR A 118 1.78 2.65 11.16
CA THR A 118 0.90 3.79 10.81
C THR A 118 -0.44 3.24 10.30
N LEU A 119 -1.53 3.47 11.05
CA LEU A 119 -2.90 3.22 10.61
C LEU A 119 -3.32 4.32 9.62
N MET A 120 -3.61 3.94 8.37
CA MET A 120 -4.24 4.82 7.38
C MET A 120 -5.77 4.81 7.55
N PHE A 121 -6.37 5.95 7.89
CA PHE A 121 -7.79 6.22 7.73
C PHE A 121 -8.00 6.99 6.43
N VAL A 122 -8.71 6.41 5.46
CA VAL A 122 -9.13 7.13 4.25
C VAL A 122 -10.50 7.74 4.52
N VAL A 123 -10.57 9.06 4.62
CA VAL A 123 -11.84 9.80 4.67
C VAL A 123 -12.31 10.04 3.24
N VAL A 124 -13.39 9.36 2.84
CA VAL A 124 -14.02 9.57 1.53
C VAL A 124 -14.92 10.79 1.64
N SER A 125 -14.44 11.96 1.20
CA SER A 125 -15.32 13.13 0.98
C SER A 125 -15.94 13.05 -0.41
N SER A 126 -17.27 13.10 -0.42
CA SER A 126 -18.18 12.96 -1.56
C SER A 126 -17.87 13.94 -2.70
N ILE A 127 -17.73 13.42 -3.92
CA ILE A 127 -17.80 14.21 -5.16
C ILE A 127 -19.24 14.08 -5.70
N LEU A 128 -20.02 15.15 -5.59
CA LEU A 128 -21.23 15.34 -6.39
C LEU A 128 -20.81 15.55 -7.85
N ILE A 129 -21.36 14.75 -8.77
CA ILE A 129 -21.37 15.10 -10.20
C ILE A 129 -22.82 15.37 -10.58
N SER A 130 -23.07 16.63 -10.95
CA SER A 130 -24.33 17.12 -11.52
C SER A 130 -24.64 16.40 -12.81
N ARG A 131 -25.90 15.97 -12.96
CA ARG A 131 -26.45 15.45 -14.20
C ARG A 131 -26.47 16.53 -15.28
N TYR A 132 -26.06 16.16 -16.49
CA TYR A 132 -26.71 16.54 -17.75
C TYR A 132 -26.75 15.31 -18.64
#